data_AF-A0A939X592-F1
#
_entry.id   AF-A0A939X592-F1
#
_cell.length_a   1.000
_cell.length_b   1.000
_cell.length_c   1.000
_cell.angle_alpha   90.00
_cell.angle_beta   90.00
_cell.angle_gamma   90.00
#
_symmetry.space_group_name_H-M   'P 1'
#
loop_
_entity.id
_entity.type
_entity.pdbx_description
1 polymer ?
#
loop_
_entity_poly.entity_id
_entity_poly.type
_entity_poly.pdbx_seq_one_letter_code
_entity_poly.pdbx_strand_id
1 'polypeptide(L)'
;MPGRMLLVDTTQKRLITDKELKETYATKNPYGEWLDQNLIHLADLKIPNKKIPVSTQEERNRLYRAFGWNYEDLNEMVLPMARNGIEPTGSMGVDTPLACLSDKHPPLYTYFKQLFAQVTNPPIDSLREKIVTDTTVYVGSDGDLLHTKGSNCRVLEINNPILTGTDMIKIAALNQPGLRAKTLSLLIEMDNMNLAAALDTLFAQIDSAYEDGYNIIILSDRGVDEKHAAIPSLLAVSSVEQYLIRTKKRTKISIILESGEVRDVHQAAMCLGYGARAINPYLAQEAIAELIDQKLLDKDYHTAIDDYNKAIIGGIVKIAAKMGISAVQSYQSAQIFEAVGIAQDVVEKYFTNTVSRVGGIGLKEIEEDIVYHHKHAWNDMGLTVNTHLDSVGYHKFRRGPNAEDHLYNPETIIALQESTRNGDYARFKEYTALVDDNSRPHTLRAMLDFDYEKAGNGISIDEVESVDSIVQRFKTGAMSYGSISEEAHKCMAAAMNHLHGKSNSGEGGEKPERLGTEYNSAIKQVASGRFGVTEEYLLSAREIQIKMAQGAKPGEGGHLPSKKVYPWIAKTRLSTPGVSLISPPPHHDIYSIEDLAQLIYDLKNA
;
A
#
# COMPACT_ATOMS: atom_id res chain seq x y z
N MET A 1 -7.26 -12.15 -28.68
CA MET A 1 -6.75 -12.83 -27.47
C MET A 1 -5.48 -12.12 -27.02
N PRO A 2 -5.24 -12.02 -25.70
CA PRO A 2 -4.03 -11.39 -25.16
C PRO A 2 -2.74 -11.97 -25.75
N GLY A 3 -1.75 -11.11 -26.05
CA GLY A 3 -0.40 -11.51 -26.46
C GLY A 3 -0.25 -12.20 -27.82
N ARG A 4 -1.28 -12.16 -28.69
CA ARG A 4 -1.18 -12.68 -30.06
C ARG A 4 -0.61 -11.62 -31.02
N MET A 5 0.22 -12.06 -31.94
CA MET A 5 0.84 -11.25 -32.97
C MET A 5 0.36 -11.67 -34.38
N LEU A 6 0.38 -10.74 -35.32
CA LEU A 6 0.18 -10.99 -36.74
C LEU A 6 1.22 -10.17 -37.50
N LEU A 7 2.01 -10.83 -38.36
CA LEU A 7 3.07 -10.18 -39.11
C LEU A 7 2.79 -10.29 -40.60
N VAL A 8 2.96 -9.18 -41.32
CA VAL A 8 2.96 -9.17 -42.79
C VAL A 8 4.41 -9.01 -43.25
N ASP A 9 4.95 -10.05 -43.89
CA ASP A 9 6.25 -9.96 -44.55
C ASP A 9 6.05 -9.45 -45.98
N THR A 10 6.47 -8.21 -46.24
CA THR A 10 6.31 -7.53 -47.53
C THR A 10 7.30 -8.00 -48.59
N THR A 11 8.42 -8.61 -48.19
CA THR A 11 9.44 -9.15 -49.11
C THR A 11 9.01 -10.52 -49.60
N GLN A 12 8.57 -11.37 -48.68
CA GLN A 12 8.04 -12.71 -48.97
C GLN A 12 6.58 -12.67 -49.44
N LYS A 13 5.92 -11.51 -49.35
CA LYS A 13 4.52 -11.27 -49.72
C LYS A 13 3.55 -12.25 -49.04
N ARG A 14 3.77 -12.53 -47.75
CA ARG A 14 2.95 -13.49 -47.00
C ARG A 14 2.56 -12.98 -45.62
N LEU A 15 1.44 -13.49 -45.14
CA LEU A 15 0.97 -13.32 -43.78
C LEU A 15 1.56 -14.42 -42.91
N ILE A 16 2.21 -14.05 -41.81
CA ILE A 16 2.80 -14.96 -40.83
C ILE A 16 1.91 -14.93 -39.58
N THR A 17 1.39 -16.10 -39.22
CA THR A 17 0.51 -16.26 -38.07
C THR A 17 1.28 -16.21 -36.75
N ASP A 18 0.59 -15.96 -35.64
CA ASP A 18 1.17 -15.92 -34.28
C ASP A 18 2.03 -17.15 -33.95
N LYS A 19 1.53 -18.34 -34.27
CA LYS A 19 2.19 -19.62 -33.98
C LYS A 19 3.48 -19.77 -34.78
N GLU A 20 3.40 -19.58 -36.10
CA GLU A 20 4.57 -19.67 -36.98
C GLU A 20 5.63 -18.65 -36.59
N LEU A 21 5.21 -17.42 -36.27
CA LEU A 21 6.11 -16.36 -35.83
C LEU A 21 6.85 -16.76 -34.55
N LYS A 22 6.12 -17.15 -33.51
CA LYS A 22 6.70 -17.53 -32.21
C LYS A 22 7.59 -18.76 -32.33
N GLU A 23 7.18 -19.79 -33.06
CA GLU A 23 7.99 -20.99 -33.31
C GLU A 23 9.32 -20.65 -33.98
N THR A 24 9.29 -19.79 -35.02
CA THR A 24 10.49 -19.37 -35.74
C THR A 24 11.55 -18.77 -34.80
N TYR A 25 11.15 -17.95 -33.82
CA TYR A 25 12.08 -17.35 -32.87
C TYR A 25 12.44 -18.29 -31.72
N ALA A 26 11.49 -19.10 -31.23
CA ALA A 26 11.73 -20.07 -30.17
C ALA A 26 12.76 -21.14 -30.57
N THR A 27 12.89 -21.48 -31.86
CA THR A 27 13.86 -22.47 -32.35
C THR A 27 15.19 -21.86 -32.81
N LYS A 28 15.41 -20.55 -32.70
CA LYS A 28 16.67 -19.91 -33.15
C LYS A 28 17.90 -20.32 -32.33
N ASN A 29 17.70 -20.58 -31.05
CA ASN A 29 18.76 -20.92 -30.10
C ASN A 29 18.26 -22.02 -29.16
N PRO A 30 19.16 -22.78 -28.52
CA PRO A 30 18.79 -23.83 -27.57
C PRO A 30 18.42 -23.22 -26.20
N TYR A 31 17.34 -22.43 -26.14
CA TYR A 31 16.94 -21.70 -24.93
C TYR A 31 16.71 -22.62 -23.72
N GLY A 32 16.12 -23.82 -23.94
CA GLY A 32 15.92 -24.81 -22.88
C GLY A 32 17.24 -25.26 -22.25
N GLU A 33 18.23 -25.64 -23.08
CA GLU A 33 19.55 -26.05 -22.59
C GLU A 33 20.27 -24.92 -21.83
N TRP A 34 20.09 -23.67 -22.27
CA TRP A 34 20.69 -22.53 -21.58
C TRP A 34 20.09 -22.30 -20.20
N LEU A 35 18.78 -22.47 -20.05
CA LEU A 35 18.10 -22.40 -18.76
C LEU A 35 18.57 -23.54 -17.85
N ASP A 36 18.53 -24.79 -18.34
CA ASP A 36 18.93 -25.97 -17.57
C ASP A 36 20.38 -25.90 -17.03
N GLN A 37 21.27 -25.25 -17.79
CA GLN A 37 22.68 -25.14 -17.41
C GLN A 37 23.02 -23.95 -16.50
N ASN A 38 22.23 -22.87 -16.52
CA ASN A 38 22.62 -21.61 -15.89
C ASN A 38 21.62 -21.06 -14.87
N LEU A 39 20.33 -21.37 -15.01
CA LEU A 39 19.31 -20.93 -14.07
C LEU A 39 19.42 -21.75 -12.78
N ILE A 40 19.41 -21.07 -11.65
CA ILE A 40 19.43 -21.72 -10.33
C ILE A 40 18.12 -21.38 -9.62
N HIS A 41 17.40 -22.39 -9.14
CA HIS A 41 16.21 -22.16 -8.32
C HIS A 41 16.58 -22.12 -6.83
N LEU A 42 16.04 -21.15 -6.08
CA LEU A 42 16.25 -21.06 -4.62
C LEU A 42 15.83 -22.33 -3.86
N ALA A 43 14.81 -23.05 -4.36
CA ALA A 43 14.35 -24.30 -3.79
C ALA A 43 15.43 -25.39 -3.80
N ASP A 44 16.28 -25.41 -4.84
CA ASP A 44 17.29 -26.43 -5.08
C ASP A 44 18.62 -26.16 -4.33
N LEU A 45 18.78 -24.95 -3.79
CA LEU A 45 19.96 -24.62 -2.99
C LEU A 45 20.02 -25.46 -1.71
N LYS A 46 21.18 -26.08 -1.48
CA LYS A 46 21.43 -26.88 -0.27
C LYS A 46 21.32 -26.00 0.97
N ILE A 47 20.55 -26.46 1.95
CA ILE A 47 20.46 -25.81 3.26
C ILE A 47 21.78 -26.05 4.01
N PRO A 48 22.55 -25.00 4.32
CA PRO A 48 23.75 -25.15 5.14
C PRO A 48 23.40 -25.62 6.54
N ASN A 49 24.28 -26.40 7.19
CA ASN A 49 24.10 -26.80 8.59
C ASN A 49 24.42 -25.63 9.54
N LYS A 50 23.62 -24.57 9.47
CA LYS A 50 23.67 -23.39 10.33
C LYS A 50 22.26 -23.14 10.87
N LYS A 51 22.16 -22.80 12.15
CA LYS A 51 20.88 -22.39 12.75
C LYS A 51 20.49 -21.00 12.23
N ILE A 52 19.18 -20.80 12.08
CA ILE A 52 18.61 -19.47 11.86
C ILE A 52 18.91 -18.63 13.11
N PRO A 53 19.49 -17.43 12.96
CA PRO A 53 19.63 -16.50 14.06
C PRO A 53 18.24 -16.12 14.59
N VAL A 54 18.04 -16.26 15.89
CA VAL A 54 16.79 -15.91 16.57
C VAL A 54 17.15 -15.14 17.83
N SER A 55 16.49 -14.01 18.06
CA SER A 55 16.66 -13.22 19.27
C SER A 55 15.93 -13.87 20.44
N THR A 56 16.47 -13.69 21.64
CA THR A 56 15.75 -14.04 22.89
C THR A 56 14.50 -13.16 23.05
N GLN A 57 13.56 -13.54 23.92
CA GLN A 57 12.34 -12.76 24.16
C GLN A 57 12.66 -11.32 24.63
N GLU A 58 13.66 -11.16 25.49
CA GLU A 58 14.06 -9.84 25.98
C GLU A 58 14.63 -8.96 24.87
N GLU A 59 15.53 -9.53 24.05
CA GLU A 59 16.09 -8.84 22.88
C GLU A 59 14.99 -8.47 21.88
N ARG A 60 14.06 -9.38 21.56
CA ARG A 60 12.94 -9.08 20.66
C ARG A 60 12.09 -7.92 21.15
N ASN A 61 11.77 -7.88 22.44
CA ASN A 61 10.97 -6.78 23.00
C ASN A 61 11.69 -5.44 22.87
N ARG A 62 13.03 -5.40 22.99
CA ARG A 62 13.82 -4.20 22.74
C ARG A 62 13.86 -3.86 21.25
N LEU A 63 14.02 -4.84 20.36
CA LEU A 63 13.99 -4.63 18.91
C LEU A 63 12.63 -4.08 18.45
N TYR A 64 11.52 -4.57 19.01
CA TYR A 64 10.20 -4.00 18.74
C TYR A 64 10.16 -2.50 19.05
N ARG A 65 10.68 -2.09 20.21
CA ARG A 65 10.79 -0.67 20.57
C ARG A 65 11.69 0.11 19.59
N ALA A 66 12.87 -0.43 19.29
CA ALA A 66 13.86 0.22 18.43
C ALA A 66 13.35 0.44 16.99
N PHE A 67 12.54 -0.47 16.47
CA PHE A 67 11.91 -0.39 15.14
C PHE A 67 10.49 0.19 15.16
N GLY A 68 10.07 0.79 16.28
CA GLY A 68 8.77 1.46 16.42
C GLY A 68 7.55 0.54 16.25
N TRP A 69 7.66 -0.73 16.61
CA TRP A 69 6.53 -1.67 16.61
C TRP A 69 5.55 -1.29 17.71
N ASN A 70 4.25 -1.42 17.42
CA ASN A 70 3.18 -1.23 18.38
C ASN A 70 2.32 -2.50 18.54
N TYR A 71 1.39 -2.47 19.49
CA TYR A 71 0.52 -3.60 19.80
C TYR A 71 -0.36 -3.99 18.61
N GLU A 72 -0.88 -2.99 17.90
CA GLU A 72 -1.75 -3.16 16.74
C GLU A 72 -1.00 -3.80 15.56
N ASP A 73 0.26 -3.44 15.32
CA ASP A 73 1.10 -4.06 14.28
C ASP A 73 1.18 -5.57 14.48
N LEU A 74 1.40 -6.02 15.73
CA LEU A 74 1.51 -7.44 16.03
C LEU A 74 0.15 -8.15 16.02
N ASN A 75 -0.84 -7.59 16.74
CA ASN A 75 -2.10 -8.29 17.03
C ASN A 75 -3.19 -8.06 15.99
N GLU A 76 -3.21 -6.89 15.34
CA GLU A 76 -4.21 -6.53 14.33
C GLU A 76 -3.68 -6.72 12.89
N MET A 77 -2.35 -6.79 12.67
CA MET A 77 -1.75 -7.01 11.34
C MET A 77 -1.04 -8.37 11.19
N VAL A 78 0.07 -8.60 11.90
CA VAL A 78 0.89 -9.82 11.73
C VAL A 78 0.13 -11.09 12.10
N LEU A 79 -0.55 -11.11 13.26
CA LEU A 79 -1.29 -12.27 13.74
C LEU A 79 -2.40 -12.72 12.76
N PRO A 80 -3.28 -11.83 12.25
CA PRO A 80 -4.27 -12.22 11.24
C PRO A 80 -3.67 -12.74 9.93
N MET A 81 -2.56 -12.15 9.46
CA MET A 81 -1.86 -12.62 8.25
C MET A 81 -1.30 -14.02 8.44
N ALA A 82 -0.63 -14.29 9.56
CA ALA A 82 -0.10 -15.62 9.89
C ALA A 82 -1.21 -16.67 10.10
N ARG A 83 -2.36 -16.23 10.65
CA ARG A 83 -3.52 -17.11 10.88
C ARG A 83 -4.25 -17.48 9.58
N ASN A 84 -4.57 -16.49 8.75
CA ASN A 84 -5.51 -16.64 7.63
C ASN A 84 -4.87 -16.63 6.24
N GLY A 85 -3.60 -16.24 6.12
CA GLY A 85 -2.91 -16.14 4.84
C GLY A 85 -3.36 -14.99 3.94
N ILE A 86 -4.09 -14.01 4.51
CA ILE A 86 -4.61 -12.84 3.81
C ILE A 86 -4.46 -11.59 4.68
N GLU A 87 -4.28 -10.44 4.04
CA GLU A 87 -4.27 -9.13 4.69
C GLU A 87 -5.60 -8.86 5.43
N PRO A 88 -5.58 -8.35 6.66
CA PRO A 88 -6.81 -8.03 7.40
C PRO A 88 -7.61 -6.91 6.71
N THR A 89 -8.94 -7.04 6.72
CA THR A 89 -9.84 -6.03 6.15
C THR A 89 -10.30 -5.03 7.21
N GLY A 90 -10.19 -3.73 6.92
CA GLY A 90 -10.72 -2.63 7.73
C GLY A 90 -11.99 -1.97 7.19
N SER A 91 -12.46 -0.93 7.88
CA SER A 91 -13.60 -0.10 7.46
C SER A 91 -13.44 1.33 7.98
N MET A 92 -14.30 2.26 7.50
CA MET A 92 -14.19 3.72 7.71
C MET A 92 -12.98 4.33 6.98
N GLY A 93 -12.83 5.65 7.09
CA GLY A 93 -11.70 6.40 6.53
C GLY A 93 -10.54 6.51 7.53
N VAL A 94 -9.39 6.97 7.03
CA VAL A 94 -8.26 7.37 7.88
C VAL A 94 -8.52 8.79 8.38
N ASP A 95 -8.61 8.95 9.68
CA ASP A 95 -8.91 10.21 10.36
C ASP A 95 -7.82 10.64 11.36
N THR A 96 -6.69 9.93 11.37
CA THR A 96 -5.45 10.35 12.03
C THR A 96 -4.75 11.47 11.22
N PRO A 97 -3.83 12.22 11.84
CA PRO A 97 -3.01 13.20 11.12
C PRO A 97 -2.22 12.60 9.96
N LEU A 98 -1.87 13.45 8.99
CA LEU A 98 -0.79 13.14 8.04
C LEU A 98 0.51 12.89 8.82
N ALA A 99 1.39 12.02 8.31
CA ALA A 99 2.61 11.62 9.02
C ALA A 99 3.47 12.82 9.42
N CYS A 100 3.61 13.82 8.56
CA CYS A 100 4.35 15.05 8.85
C CYS A 100 3.68 16.00 9.86
N LEU A 101 2.45 15.72 10.27
CA LEU A 101 1.69 16.46 11.28
C LEU A 101 1.47 15.64 12.56
N SER A 102 1.94 14.39 12.60
CA SER A 102 1.81 13.53 13.77
C SER A 102 3.00 13.73 14.71
N ASP A 103 2.71 13.84 16.00
CA ASP A 103 3.73 13.89 17.06
C ASP A 103 4.10 12.49 17.58
N LYS A 104 3.68 11.41 16.89
CA LYS A 104 3.88 10.01 17.32
C LYS A 104 5.03 9.30 16.61
N HIS A 105 5.92 10.05 15.96
CA HIS A 105 7.11 9.54 15.26
C HIS A 105 6.78 8.37 14.31
N PRO A 106 5.83 8.56 13.36
CA PRO A 106 5.37 7.50 12.48
C PRO A 106 6.51 6.97 11.59
N PRO A 107 6.51 5.67 11.23
CA PRO A 107 7.55 5.09 10.37
C PRO A 107 7.65 5.83 9.03
N LEU A 108 8.86 5.87 8.45
CA LEU A 108 9.15 6.56 7.18
C LEU A 108 8.23 6.11 6.04
N TYR A 109 7.81 4.85 6.02
CA TYR A 109 6.86 4.31 5.05
C TYR A 109 5.53 5.10 5.00
N THR A 110 5.07 5.62 6.14
CA THR A 110 3.76 6.30 6.27
C THR A 110 3.68 7.60 5.46
N TYR A 111 4.82 8.20 5.14
CA TYR A 111 4.93 9.42 4.33
C TYR A 111 4.66 9.18 2.84
N PHE A 112 4.67 7.92 2.39
CA PHE A 112 4.49 7.56 0.99
C PHE A 112 3.11 6.95 0.75
N LYS A 113 2.42 7.43 -0.28
CA LYS A 113 1.08 6.98 -0.67
C LYS A 113 1.17 6.23 -1.99
N GLN A 114 0.54 5.07 -2.05
CA GLN A 114 0.50 4.24 -3.27
C GLN A 114 -0.21 5.00 -4.38
N LEU A 115 0.43 5.06 -5.56
CA LEU A 115 -0.23 5.52 -6.78
C LEU A 115 -1.14 4.42 -7.34
N PHE A 116 -2.11 4.82 -8.14
CA PHE A 116 -3.07 3.92 -8.76
C PHE A 116 -3.54 4.50 -10.09
N ALA A 117 -3.95 3.61 -11.01
CA ALA A 117 -4.42 4.00 -12.32
C ALA A 117 -5.85 4.51 -12.25
N GLN A 118 -6.14 5.55 -13.03
CA GLN A 118 -7.50 6.09 -13.22
C GLN A 118 -7.64 6.55 -14.66
N VAL A 119 -8.64 6.00 -15.37
CA VAL A 119 -9.04 6.38 -16.75
C VAL A 119 -7.99 6.05 -17.81
N THR A 120 -6.74 6.50 -17.67
CA THR A 120 -5.67 6.35 -18.66
C THR A 120 -5.36 4.89 -19.00
N ASN A 121 -5.47 4.02 -18.00
CA ASN A 121 -5.31 2.59 -18.11
C ASN A 121 -6.09 1.93 -16.95
N PRO A 122 -6.49 0.65 -17.09
CA PRO A 122 -7.24 -0.04 -16.06
C PRO A 122 -6.34 -0.70 -15.00
N PRO A 123 -6.81 -0.82 -13.75
CA PRO A 123 -6.27 -1.80 -12.81
C PRO A 123 -6.61 -3.25 -13.25
N ILE A 124 -5.89 -4.23 -12.72
CA ILE A 124 -6.09 -5.67 -12.99
C ILE A 124 -6.84 -6.32 -11.81
N ASP A 125 -7.66 -7.33 -12.08
CA ASP A 125 -8.24 -8.17 -11.02
C ASP A 125 -7.24 -9.26 -10.58
N SER A 126 -6.45 -8.97 -9.55
CA SER A 126 -5.44 -9.89 -9.02
C SER A 126 -6.00 -11.19 -8.42
N LEU A 127 -7.31 -11.29 -8.21
CA LEU A 127 -7.96 -12.50 -7.70
C LEU A 127 -8.46 -13.37 -8.86
N ARG A 128 -9.18 -12.78 -9.82
CA ARG A 128 -9.83 -13.51 -10.92
C ARG A 128 -8.92 -13.72 -12.11
N GLU A 129 -7.99 -12.79 -12.34
CA GLU A 129 -7.02 -12.82 -13.44
C GLU A 129 -5.64 -13.24 -12.94
N LYS A 130 -5.57 -14.00 -11.83
CA LYS A 130 -4.31 -14.48 -11.23
C LYS A 130 -3.39 -15.20 -12.22
N ILE A 131 -3.95 -15.83 -13.27
CA ILE A 131 -3.17 -16.52 -14.31
C ILE A 131 -2.23 -15.59 -15.09
N VAL A 132 -2.53 -14.29 -15.14
CA VAL A 132 -1.64 -13.31 -15.81
C VAL A 132 -0.67 -12.63 -14.84
N THR A 133 -0.77 -12.90 -13.54
CA THR A 133 0.11 -12.33 -12.51
C THR A 133 1.30 -13.23 -12.24
N ASP A 134 2.47 -12.63 -12.02
CA ASP A 134 3.70 -13.35 -11.67
C ASP A 134 4.42 -12.70 -10.49
N THR A 135 4.88 -13.53 -9.55
CA THR A 135 5.60 -13.11 -8.35
C THR A 135 7.10 -13.38 -8.45
N THR A 136 7.53 -14.08 -9.50
CA THR A 136 8.91 -14.51 -9.68
C THR A 136 9.84 -13.32 -9.88
N VAL A 137 11.00 -13.38 -9.22
CA VAL A 137 12.06 -12.38 -9.34
C VAL A 137 13.40 -13.08 -9.58
N TYR A 138 14.28 -12.39 -10.28
CA TYR A 138 15.62 -12.89 -10.60
C TYR A 138 16.68 -12.06 -9.86
N VAL A 139 17.64 -12.76 -9.26
CA VAL A 139 18.72 -12.18 -8.46
C VAL A 139 20.07 -12.53 -9.10
N GLY A 140 20.92 -11.54 -9.26
CA GLY A 140 22.23 -11.64 -9.90
C GLY A 140 22.45 -10.48 -10.86
N SER A 141 23.22 -10.72 -11.92
CA SER A 141 23.45 -9.74 -12.98
C SER A 141 22.44 -9.95 -14.13
N ASP A 142 21.78 -8.88 -14.60
CA ASP A 142 20.66 -8.93 -15.56
C ASP A 142 21.08 -9.35 -17.01
N GLY A 143 22.35 -9.67 -17.25
CA GLY A 143 22.88 -10.12 -18.55
C GLY A 143 23.03 -9.01 -19.61
N ASP A 144 23.32 -9.40 -20.85
CA ASP A 144 23.41 -8.52 -22.02
C ASP A 144 22.15 -8.64 -22.89
N LEU A 145 21.34 -7.58 -22.93
CA LEU A 145 20.09 -7.53 -23.69
C LEU A 145 20.30 -7.52 -25.22
N LEU A 146 21.48 -7.11 -25.70
CA LEU A 146 21.76 -6.97 -27.13
C LEU A 146 22.23 -8.28 -27.76
N HIS A 147 22.81 -9.18 -26.97
CA HIS A 147 23.36 -10.44 -27.45
C HIS A 147 22.74 -11.63 -26.73
N THR A 148 22.06 -12.48 -27.50
CA THR A 148 21.44 -13.72 -27.02
C THR A 148 22.52 -14.77 -26.72
N LYS A 149 22.83 -15.00 -25.43
CA LYS A 149 23.86 -15.94 -24.96
C LYS A 149 23.38 -16.69 -23.72
N GLY A 150 23.77 -17.96 -23.56
CA GLY A 150 23.40 -18.77 -22.39
C GLY A 150 23.88 -18.20 -21.05
N SER A 151 24.99 -17.45 -21.02
CA SER A 151 25.47 -16.78 -19.81
C SER A 151 24.48 -15.75 -19.23
N ASN A 152 23.56 -15.23 -20.03
CA ASN A 152 22.51 -14.30 -19.56
C ASN A 152 21.50 -14.99 -18.63
N CYS A 153 21.38 -16.31 -18.72
CA CYS A 153 20.49 -17.10 -17.88
C CYS A 153 21.09 -17.41 -16.49
N ARG A 154 22.31 -16.93 -16.19
CA ARG A 154 22.99 -17.19 -14.92
C ARG A 154 22.48 -16.27 -13.81
N VAL A 155 21.30 -16.59 -13.31
CA VAL A 155 20.61 -15.87 -12.25
C VAL A 155 20.00 -16.86 -11.25
N LEU A 156 19.77 -16.38 -10.03
CA LEU A 156 18.98 -17.08 -9.02
C LEU A 156 17.51 -16.71 -9.19
N GLU A 157 16.66 -17.68 -9.49
CA GLU A 157 15.21 -17.52 -9.54
C GLU A 157 14.60 -17.70 -8.14
N ILE A 158 13.76 -16.74 -7.76
CA ILE A 158 13.04 -16.69 -6.50
C ILE A 158 11.55 -16.51 -6.80
N ASN A 159 10.75 -17.54 -6.56
CA ASN A 159 9.31 -17.51 -6.88
C ASN A 159 8.52 -16.59 -5.93
N ASN A 160 8.94 -16.49 -4.67
CA ASN A 160 8.35 -15.58 -3.68
C ASN A 160 9.44 -14.65 -3.14
N PRO A 161 9.39 -13.34 -3.43
CA PRO A 161 10.39 -12.38 -2.98
C PRO A 161 10.32 -12.13 -1.46
N ILE A 162 9.34 -12.67 -0.74
CA ILE A 162 9.29 -12.66 0.72
C ILE A 162 9.97 -13.94 1.24
N LEU A 163 11.20 -13.78 1.69
CA LEU A 163 12.13 -14.85 2.04
C LEU A 163 11.93 -15.33 3.47
N THR A 164 12.17 -16.62 3.71
CA THR A 164 12.29 -17.18 5.07
C THR A 164 13.72 -17.05 5.60
N GLY A 165 13.91 -17.19 6.91
CA GLY A 165 15.25 -17.29 7.50
C GLY A 165 16.10 -18.42 6.88
N THR A 166 15.48 -19.53 6.47
CA THR A 166 16.17 -20.63 5.77
C THR A 166 16.68 -20.18 4.40
N ASP A 167 15.88 -19.41 3.66
CA ASP A 167 16.26 -18.87 2.35
C ASP A 167 17.44 -17.91 2.48
N MET A 168 17.46 -17.07 3.53
CA MET A 168 18.59 -16.18 3.81
C MET A 168 19.89 -16.93 4.02
N ILE A 169 19.89 -18.03 4.78
CA ILE A 169 21.12 -18.83 5.00
C ILE A 169 21.59 -19.49 3.69
N LYS A 170 20.66 -19.98 2.86
CA LYS A 170 20.98 -20.54 1.53
C LYS A 170 21.66 -19.50 0.65
N ILE A 171 21.06 -18.31 0.55
CA ILE A 171 21.56 -17.22 -0.30
C ILE A 171 22.89 -16.69 0.23
N ALA A 172 23.03 -16.47 1.54
CA ALA A 172 24.28 -16.00 2.14
C ALA A 172 25.44 -16.99 1.98
N ALA A 173 25.16 -18.29 1.84
CA ALA A 173 26.17 -19.31 1.57
C ALA A 173 26.49 -19.48 0.07
N LEU A 174 25.81 -18.75 -0.82
CA LEU A 174 26.00 -18.87 -2.26
C LEU A 174 27.38 -18.37 -2.68
N ASN A 175 28.20 -19.30 -3.16
CA ASN A 175 29.55 -19.02 -3.66
C ASN A 175 29.82 -19.85 -4.92
N GLN A 176 29.18 -19.48 -6.03
CA GLN A 176 29.32 -20.15 -7.32
C GLN A 176 29.86 -19.17 -8.37
N PRO A 177 30.50 -19.65 -9.47
CA PRO A 177 31.04 -18.77 -10.50
C PRO A 177 29.97 -17.85 -11.10
N GLY A 178 30.06 -16.55 -10.85
CA GLY A 178 29.11 -15.54 -11.35
C GLY A 178 27.86 -15.36 -10.49
N LEU A 179 27.74 -16.03 -9.35
CA LEU A 179 26.69 -15.81 -8.35
C LEU A 179 27.28 -15.93 -6.95
N ARG A 180 27.55 -14.78 -6.33
CA ARG A 180 28.16 -14.69 -4.99
C ARG A 180 27.44 -13.64 -4.16
N ALA A 181 27.11 -14.01 -2.93
CA ALA A 181 26.43 -13.13 -1.99
C ALA A 181 27.36 -12.59 -0.91
N LYS A 182 27.15 -11.32 -0.53
CA LYS A 182 27.82 -10.67 0.60
C LYS A 182 26.79 -9.93 1.45
N THR A 183 26.82 -10.17 2.76
CA THR A 183 26.04 -9.39 3.73
C THR A 183 26.81 -8.14 4.12
N LEU A 184 26.15 -6.98 4.03
CA LEU A 184 26.61 -5.68 4.49
C LEU A 184 25.65 -5.18 5.57
N SER A 185 26.23 -4.57 6.60
CA SER A 185 25.50 -4.09 7.77
C SER A 185 24.83 -2.75 7.49
N LEU A 186 23.61 -2.57 7.99
CA LEU A 186 22.88 -1.29 8.05
C LEU A 186 23.05 -0.60 9.41
N LEU A 187 23.91 -1.11 10.28
CA LEU A 187 24.08 -0.56 11.62
C LEU A 187 24.82 0.78 11.62
N ILE A 188 24.39 1.67 12.50
CA ILE A 188 24.98 2.98 12.73
C ILE A 188 25.18 3.22 14.23
N GLU A 189 26.33 3.78 14.60
CA GLU A 189 26.66 4.12 15.98
C GLU A 189 25.77 5.25 16.52
N MET A 190 25.23 5.08 17.72
CA MET A 190 24.36 6.06 18.38
C MET A 190 25.08 7.34 18.78
N ASP A 191 26.34 7.24 19.23
CA ASP A 191 27.12 8.38 19.73
C ASP A 191 27.45 9.42 18.65
N ASN A 192 27.44 9.03 17.37
CA ASN A 192 27.76 9.88 16.23
C ASN A 192 26.76 9.66 15.08
N MET A 193 25.46 9.61 15.40
CA MET A 193 24.39 9.42 14.42
C MET A 193 24.51 10.43 13.25
N ASN A 194 24.73 9.90 12.05
CA ASN A 194 24.79 10.66 10.80
C ASN A 194 24.44 9.73 9.64
N LEU A 195 23.19 9.80 9.17
CA LEU A 195 22.68 8.93 8.12
C LEU A 195 23.40 9.16 6.78
N ALA A 196 23.73 10.41 6.45
CA ALA A 196 24.41 10.72 5.20
C ALA A 196 25.78 10.04 5.12
N ALA A 197 26.60 10.15 6.19
CA ALA A 197 27.91 9.53 6.26
C ALA A 197 27.84 7.99 6.31
N ALA A 198 26.83 7.44 6.99
CA ALA A 198 26.60 6.01 7.03
C ALA A 198 26.22 5.44 5.66
N LEU A 199 25.37 6.15 4.90
CA LEU A 199 25.03 5.79 3.52
C LEU A 199 26.26 5.88 2.59
N ASP A 200 27.09 6.93 2.71
CA ASP A 200 28.33 7.04 1.93
C ASP A 200 29.30 5.90 2.25
N THR A 201 29.38 5.48 3.51
CA THR A 201 30.17 4.31 3.93
C THR A 201 29.61 3.01 3.32
N LEU A 202 28.28 2.84 3.34
CA LEU A 202 27.62 1.69 2.73
C LEU A 202 27.90 1.62 1.22
N PHE A 203 27.88 2.74 0.51
CA PHE A 203 28.22 2.80 -0.91
C PHE A 203 29.66 2.33 -1.17
N ALA A 204 30.62 2.77 -0.36
CA ALA A 204 32.01 2.32 -0.47
C ALA A 204 32.17 0.81 -0.20
N GLN A 205 31.43 0.27 0.77
CA GLN A 205 31.43 -1.17 1.06
C GLN A 205 30.83 -1.99 -0.09
N ILE A 206 29.78 -1.48 -0.74
CA ILE A 206 29.18 -2.11 -1.92
C ILE A 206 30.16 -2.12 -3.08
N ASP A 207 30.87 -1.02 -3.31
CA ASP A 207 31.89 -0.92 -4.34
C ASP A 207 33.03 -1.92 -4.12
N SER A 208 33.53 -2.02 -2.88
CA SER A 208 34.53 -3.02 -2.51
C SER A 208 34.01 -4.45 -2.70
N ALA A 209 32.77 -4.74 -2.29
CA ALA A 209 32.17 -6.06 -2.49
C ALA A 209 32.01 -6.38 -3.98
N TYR A 210 31.65 -5.40 -4.81
CA TYR A 210 31.55 -5.58 -6.24
C TYR A 210 32.90 -5.88 -6.89
N GLU A 211 33.96 -5.17 -6.48
CA GLU A 211 35.33 -5.43 -6.93
C GLU A 211 35.83 -6.83 -6.53
N ASP A 212 35.43 -7.31 -5.35
CA ASP A 212 35.69 -8.68 -4.88
C ASP A 212 34.86 -9.75 -5.63
N GLY A 213 34.00 -9.34 -6.57
CA GLY A 213 33.20 -10.20 -7.44
C GLY A 213 31.87 -10.66 -6.82
N TYR A 214 31.36 -9.97 -5.80
CA TYR A 214 30.00 -10.18 -5.29
C TYR A 214 28.98 -9.42 -6.14
N ASN A 215 27.91 -10.10 -6.54
CA ASN A 215 26.83 -9.51 -7.35
C ASN A 215 25.45 -9.64 -6.69
N ILE A 216 25.40 -10.20 -5.49
CA ILE A 216 24.23 -10.21 -4.63
C ILE A 216 24.64 -9.56 -3.32
N ILE A 217 24.05 -8.41 -3.01
CA ILE A 217 24.31 -7.68 -1.77
C ILE A 217 23.10 -7.86 -0.87
N ILE A 218 23.32 -8.43 0.31
CA ILE A 218 22.32 -8.54 1.37
C ILE A 218 22.54 -7.35 2.31
N LEU A 219 21.59 -6.42 2.36
CA LEU A 219 21.57 -5.34 3.34
C LEU A 219 20.86 -5.88 4.59
N SER A 220 21.52 -5.86 5.75
CA SER A 220 20.97 -6.43 6.98
C SER A 220 21.04 -5.44 8.14
N ASP A 221 19.90 -5.23 8.81
CA ASP A 221 19.83 -4.50 10.07
C ASP A 221 19.99 -5.40 11.32
N ARG A 222 20.39 -6.66 11.15
CA ARG A 222 20.69 -7.53 12.29
C ARG A 222 21.89 -7.01 13.07
N GLY A 223 21.76 -7.03 14.40
CA GLY A 223 22.81 -6.61 15.34
C GLY A 223 22.55 -5.25 16.00
N VAL A 224 21.34 -4.68 15.84
CA VAL A 224 20.90 -3.53 16.64
C VAL A 224 21.00 -3.89 18.13
N ASP A 225 21.67 -3.04 18.88
CA ASP A 225 21.90 -3.17 20.32
C ASP A 225 21.92 -1.79 20.99
N GLU A 226 22.39 -1.71 22.23
CA GLU A 226 22.45 -0.44 22.99
C GLU A 226 23.33 0.64 22.34
N LYS A 227 24.31 0.26 21.51
CA LYS A 227 25.26 1.20 20.89
C LYS A 227 24.98 1.44 19.42
N HIS A 228 24.36 0.47 18.76
CA HIS A 228 24.12 0.51 17.33
C HIS A 228 22.62 0.56 17.04
N ALA A 229 22.18 1.60 16.34
CA ALA A 229 20.88 1.67 15.68
C ALA A 229 20.99 1.16 14.23
N ALA A 230 19.90 1.24 13.46
CA ALA A 230 19.86 0.86 12.06
C ALA A 230 19.48 2.04 11.17
N ILE A 231 20.08 2.11 9.97
CA ILE A 231 19.59 2.96 8.89
C ILE A 231 18.18 2.48 8.51
N PRO A 232 17.17 3.37 8.38
CA PRO A 232 15.83 2.98 7.98
C PRO A 232 15.86 2.21 6.67
N SER A 233 15.21 1.05 6.63
CA SER A 233 15.45 0.06 5.58
C SER A 233 15.02 0.57 4.21
N LEU A 234 13.92 1.32 4.17
CA LEU A 234 13.46 2.01 2.96
C LEU A 234 14.49 3.02 2.43
N LEU A 235 15.06 3.84 3.33
CA LEU A 235 16.07 4.82 2.98
C LEU A 235 17.33 4.12 2.45
N ALA A 236 17.80 3.07 3.12
CA ALA A 236 18.94 2.29 2.69
C ALA A 236 18.76 1.70 1.29
N VAL A 237 17.65 0.98 1.06
CA VAL A 237 17.36 0.34 -0.23
C VAL A 237 17.27 1.37 -1.35
N SER A 238 16.48 2.44 -1.17
CA SER A 238 16.33 3.47 -2.20
C SER A 238 17.64 4.18 -2.49
N SER A 239 18.40 4.53 -1.45
CA SER A 239 19.69 5.21 -1.59
C SER A 239 20.70 4.37 -2.38
N VAL A 240 20.78 3.07 -2.07
CA VAL A 240 21.64 2.13 -2.79
C VAL A 240 21.18 1.96 -4.23
N GLU A 241 19.87 1.83 -4.48
CA GLU A 241 19.32 1.75 -5.84
C GLU A 241 19.76 2.95 -6.68
N GLN A 242 19.55 4.17 -6.17
CA GLN A 242 19.94 5.39 -6.87
C GLN A 242 21.45 5.48 -7.07
N TYR A 243 22.24 5.08 -6.07
CA TYR A 243 23.70 5.03 -6.19
C TYR A 243 24.16 4.07 -7.29
N LEU A 244 23.61 2.86 -7.34
CA LEU A 244 23.93 1.86 -8.37
C LEU A 244 23.49 2.30 -9.77
N ILE A 245 22.40 3.05 -9.90
CA ILE A 245 21.97 3.66 -11.16
C ILE A 245 22.98 4.73 -11.60
N ARG A 246 23.32 5.68 -10.72
CA ARG A 246 24.28 6.77 -11.01
C ARG A 246 25.66 6.24 -11.39
N THR A 247 26.10 5.15 -10.76
CA THR A 247 27.38 4.49 -11.03
C THR A 247 27.32 3.44 -12.15
N LYS A 248 26.14 3.22 -12.77
CA LYS A 248 25.89 2.24 -13.85
C LYS A 248 26.17 0.78 -13.45
N LYS A 249 26.12 0.48 -12.15
CA LYS A 249 26.33 -0.87 -11.58
C LYS A 249 25.02 -1.62 -11.34
N ARG A 250 23.86 -0.97 -11.48
CA ARG A 250 22.54 -1.55 -11.16
C ARG A 250 22.22 -2.86 -11.88
N THR A 251 22.63 -3.01 -13.14
CA THR A 251 22.41 -4.25 -13.91
C THR A 251 23.37 -5.38 -13.53
N LYS A 252 24.41 -5.06 -12.75
CA LYS A 252 25.42 -6.02 -12.29
C LYS A 252 25.13 -6.54 -10.89
N ILE A 253 24.47 -5.76 -10.05
CA ILE A 253 24.25 -6.05 -8.64
C ILE A 253 22.75 -6.13 -8.34
N SER A 254 22.35 -7.15 -7.60
CA SER A 254 21.03 -7.27 -6.99
C SER A 254 21.08 -7.04 -5.49
N ILE A 255 20.05 -6.38 -4.96
CA ILE A 255 19.91 -6.06 -3.53
C ILE A 255 18.87 -6.99 -2.91
N ILE A 256 19.18 -7.58 -1.77
CA ILE A 256 18.23 -8.28 -0.90
C ILE A 256 18.22 -7.56 0.45
N LEU A 257 17.05 -7.34 1.02
CA LEU A 257 16.89 -6.69 2.32
C LEU A 257 16.57 -7.73 3.40
N GLU A 258 17.33 -7.75 4.49
CA GLU A 258 17.00 -8.46 5.73
C GLU A 258 16.72 -7.41 6.81
N SER A 259 15.47 -7.29 7.24
CA SER A 259 15.05 -6.19 8.12
C SER A 259 14.10 -6.57 9.23
N GLY A 260 14.28 -5.94 10.39
CA GLY A 260 13.36 -5.97 11.53
C GLY A 260 12.26 -4.90 11.45
N GLU A 261 12.36 -3.94 10.54
CA GLU A 261 11.40 -2.87 10.36
C GLU A 261 10.17 -3.34 9.56
N VAL A 262 10.38 -4.16 8.52
CA VAL A 262 9.32 -4.60 7.59
C VAL A 262 8.39 -5.64 8.23
N ARG A 263 7.10 -5.33 8.30
CA ARG A 263 6.05 -6.14 8.96
C ARG A 263 4.69 -6.16 8.26
N ASP A 264 4.44 -5.24 7.33
CA ASP A 264 3.19 -5.18 6.59
C ASP A 264 3.38 -5.15 5.06
N VAL A 265 2.25 -5.26 4.36
CA VAL A 265 2.18 -5.29 2.89
C VAL A 265 2.74 -4.01 2.26
N HIS A 266 2.42 -2.84 2.82
CA HIS A 266 2.81 -1.55 2.27
C HIS A 266 4.32 -1.35 2.38
N GLN A 267 4.90 -1.64 3.53
CA GLN A 267 6.33 -1.56 3.79
C GLN A 267 7.12 -2.49 2.85
N ALA A 268 6.67 -3.75 2.71
CA ALA A 268 7.31 -4.69 1.80
C ALA A 268 7.18 -4.25 0.33
N ALA A 269 6.01 -3.77 -0.09
CA ALA A 269 5.81 -3.23 -1.44
C ALA A 269 6.73 -2.05 -1.72
N MET A 270 6.90 -1.14 -0.76
CA MET A 270 7.82 -0.01 -0.90
C MET A 270 9.26 -0.45 -1.08
N CYS A 271 9.77 -1.34 -0.22
CA CYS A 271 11.14 -1.84 -0.35
C CYS A 271 11.39 -2.48 -1.73
N LEU A 272 10.45 -3.24 -2.28
CA LEU A 272 10.55 -3.77 -3.65
C LEU A 272 10.47 -2.65 -4.71
N GLY A 273 9.51 -1.74 -4.57
CA GLY A 273 9.28 -0.62 -5.49
C GLY A 273 10.42 0.39 -5.55
N TYR A 274 11.27 0.43 -4.51
CA TYR A 274 12.45 1.30 -4.42
C TYR A 274 13.79 0.58 -4.67
N GLY A 275 13.80 -0.74 -4.94
CA GLY A 275 14.99 -1.40 -5.51
C GLY A 275 15.34 -2.78 -4.96
N ALA A 276 14.77 -3.21 -3.84
CA ALA A 276 15.04 -4.56 -3.31
C ALA A 276 14.48 -5.61 -4.27
N ARG A 277 15.26 -6.67 -4.54
CA ARG A 277 14.79 -7.82 -5.32
C ARG A 277 13.97 -8.78 -4.46
N ALA A 278 14.36 -8.95 -3.20
CA ALA A 278 13.69 -9.80 -2.23
C ALA A 278 13.90 -9.25 -0.81
N ILE A 279 13.02 -9.63 0.12
CA ILE A 279 12.97 -9.11 1.48
C ILE A 279 12.79 -10.27 2.46
N ASN A 280 13.57 -10.30 3.52
CA ASN A 280 13.35 -11.13 4.70
C ASN A 280 12.91 -10.25 5.88
N PRO A 281 11.61 -10.27 6.23
CA PRO A 281 11.10 -9.57 7.41
C PRO A 281 11.33 -10.42 8.67
N TYR A 282 12.59 -10.53 9.12
CA TYR A 282 12.94 -11.51 10.15
C TYR A 282 12.23 -11.28 11.47
N LEU A 283 12.09 -10.03 11.91
CA LEU A 283 11.50 -9.74 13.22
C LEU A 283 10.00 -10.07 13.24
N ALA A 284 9.31 -9.95 12.10
CA ALA A 284 7.94 -10.43 11.94
C ALA A 284 7.84 -11.96 12.02
N GLN A 285 8.79 -12.68 11.41
CA GLN A 285 8.84 -14.15 11.48
C GLN A 285 9.17 -14.64 12.91
N GLU A 286 10.04 -13.92 13.63
CA GLU A 286 10.32 -14.17 15.04
C GLU A 286 9.11 -13.84 15.93
N ALA A 287 8.36 -12.79 15.61
CA ALA A 287 7.11 -12.44 16.31
C ALA A 287 6.02 -13.51 16.13
N ILE A 288 5.93 -14.14 14.96
CA ILE A 288 5.04 -15.27 14.73
C ILE A 288 5.42 -16.47 15.61
N ALA A 289 6.72 -16.75 15.76
CA ALA A 289 7.19 -17.79 16.66
C ALA A 289 6.76 -17.52 18.10
N GLU A 290 6.92 -16.27 18.56
CA GLU A 290 6.47 -15.82 19.87
C GLU A 290 4.96 -15.98 20.07
N LEU A 291 4.15 -15.61 19.08
CA LEU A 291 2.69 -15.75 19.14
C LEU A 291 2.25 -17.23 19.30
N ILE A 292 3.01 -18.15 18.71
CA ILE A 292 2.79 -19.60 18.85
C ILE A 292 3.20 -20.07 20.25
N ASP A 293 4.37 -19.66 20.73
CA ASP A 293 4.87 -20.00 22.06
C ASP A 293 3.93 -19.51 23.17
N GLN A 294 3.33 -18.32 22.99
CA GLN A 294 2.32 -17.73 23.88
C GLN A 294 0.92 -18.34 23.70
N LYS A 295 0.73 -19.27 22.76
CA LYS A 295 -0.56 -19.92 22.42
C LYS A 295 -1.65 -18.95 21.93
N LEU A 296 -1.25 -17.78 21.41
CA LEU A 296 -2.15 -16.82 20.74
C LEU A 296 -2.41 -17.23 19.28
N LEU A 297 -1.50 -18.02 18.70
CA LEU A 297 -1.65 -18.66 17.40
C LEU A 297 -1.51 -20.19 17.54
N ASP A 298 -2.61 -20.91 17.32
CA ASP A 298 -2.60 -22.38 17.31
C ASP A 298 -2.33 -22.88 15.89
N LYS A 299 -1.04 -22.90 15.51
CA LYS A 299 -0.58 -23.29 14.17
C LYS A 299 0.88 -23.72 14.18
N ASP A 300 1.24 -24.63 13.28
CA ASP A 300 2.64 -24.99 13.03
C ASP A 300 3.45 -23.79 12.51
N TYR A 301 4.70 -23.66 12.96
CA TYR A 301 5.58 -22.53 12.67
C TYR A 301 5.80 -22.32 11.16
N HIS A 302 6.12 -23.38 10.42
CA HIS A 302 6.38 -23.28 8.98
C HIS A 302 5.10 -22.89 8.23
N THR A 303 3.96 -23.49 8.62
CA THR A 303 2.67 -23.17 8.03
C THR A 303 2.24 -21.72 8.32
N ALA A 304 2.53 -21.20 9.52
CA ALA A 304 2.23 -19.83 9.91
C ALA A 304 3.08 -18.80 9.14
N ILE A 305 4.38 -19.07 8.97
CA ILE A 305 5.27 -18.23 8.16
C ILE A 305 4.86 -18.25 6.69
N ASP A 306 4.55 -19.43 6.14
CA ASP A 306 4.10 -19.54 4.75
C ASP A 306 2.83 -18.72 4.50
N ASP A 307 1.89 -18.73 5.44
CA ASP A 307 0.65 -17.95 5.31
C ASP A 307 0.89 -16.45 5.49
N TYR A 308 1.76 -16.04 6.42
CA TYR A 308 2.19 -14.64 6.50
C TYR A 308 2.86 -14.18 5.19
N ASN A 309 3.80 -14.97 4.66
CA ASN A 309 4.50 -14.64 3.41
C ASN A 309 3.53 -14.59 2.21
N LYS A 310 2.53 -15.50 2.16
CA LYS A 310 1.44 -15.48 1.16
C LYS A 310 0.58 -14.23 1.28
N ALA A 311 0.26 -13.79 2.50
CA ALA A 311 -0.52 -12.58 2.73
C ALA A 311 0.23 -11.35 2.21
N ILE A 312 1.52 -11.23 2.52
CA ILE A 312 2.37 -10.13 2.07
C ILE A 312 2.49 -10.11 0.53
N ILE A 313 2.86 -11.23 -0.11
CA ILE A 313 3.01 -11.25 -1.57
C ILE A 313 1.68 -11.06 -2.30
N GLY A 314 0.58 -11.62 -1.77
CA GLY A 314 -0.76 -11.40 -2.31
C GLY A 314 -1.18 -9.92 -2.24
N GLY A 315 -0.84 -9.26 -1.13
CA GLY A 315 -1.03 -7.82 -0.96
C GLY A 315 -0.17 -6.98 -1.92
N ILE A 316 1.09 -7.38 -2.16
CA ILE A 316 1.98 -6.70 -3.13
C ILE A 316 1.43 -6.83 -4.55
N VAL A 317 1.00 -8.03 -4.97
CA VAL A 317 0.35 -8.25 -6.28
C VAL A 317 -0.91 -7.38 -6.39
N LYS A 318 -1.68 -7.28 -5.31
CA LYS A 318 -2.84 -6.40 -5.25
C LYS A 318 -2.47 -4.92 -5.42
N ILE A 319 -1.39 -4.44 -4.81
CA ILE A 319 -0.87 -3.07 -4.98
C ILE A 319 -0.42 -2.83 -6.43
N ALA A 320 0.38 -3.74 -6.99
CA ALA A 320 0.84 -3.64 -8.38
C ALA A 320 -0.35 -3.61 -9.36
N ALA A 321 -1.37 -4.43 -9.11
CA ALA A 321 -2.58 -4.49 -9.89
C ALA A 321 -3.40 -3.19 -9.87
N LYS A 322 -3.29 -2.34 -8.83
CA LYS A 322 -3.92 -0.99 -8.80
C LYS A 322 -3.42 -0.08 -9.93
N MET A 323 -2.20 -0.31 -10.41
CA MET A 323 -1.60 0.41 -11.55
C MET A 323 -1.70 -0.38 -12.87
N GLY A 324 -2.32 -1.56 -12.86
CA GLY A 324 -2.35 -2.45 -14.02
C GLY A 324 -1.04 -3.20 -14.27
N ILE A 325 -0.18 -3.34 -13.24
CA ILE A 325 1.06 -4.10 -13.33
C ILE A 325 0.80 -5.55 -12.95
N SER A 326 1.20 -6.48 -13.81
CA SER A 326 0.93 -7.92 -13.62
C SER A 326 2.11 -8.71 -13.03
N ALA A 327 3.35 -8.26 -13.23
CA ALA A 327 4.54 -8.96 -12.75
C ALA A 327 5.28 -8.14 -11.67
N VAL A 328 5.66 -8.79 -10.57
CA VAL A 328 6.46 -8.15 -9.51
C VAL A 328 7.80 -7.66 -10.05
N GLN A 329 8.40 -8.36 -11.01
CA GLN A 329 9.62 -7.92 -11.69
C GLN A 329 9.46 -6.54 -12.34
N SER A 330 8.28 -6.20 -12.89
CA SER A 330 8.01 -4.87 -13.47
C SER A 330 7.68 -3.81 -12.42
N TYR A 331 7.23 -4.23 -11.24
CA TYR A 331 6.97 -3.34 -10.12
C TYR A 331 8.26 -2.92 -9.39
N GLN A 332 9.30 -3.76 -9.43
CA GLN A 332 10.60 -3.46 -8.84
C GLN A 332 11.21 -2.18 -9.41
N SER A 333 11.70 -1.31 -8.53
CA SER A 333 12.29 -0.01 -8.87
C SER A 333 11.36 0.96 -9.63
N ALA A 334 10.06 0.66 -9.77
CA ALA A 334 9.12 1.48 -10.53
C ALA A 334 8.62 2.72 -9.77
N GLN A 335 8.86 2.81 -8.45
CA GLN A 335 8.52 3.97 -7.61
C GLN A 335 7.05 4.42 -7.76
N ILE A 336 6.11 3.48 -7.66
CA ILE A 336 4.66 3.73 -7.78
C ILE A 336 4.08 4.34 -6.49
N PHE A 337 4.71 5.43 -6.04
CA PHE A 337 4.41 6.12 -4.79
C PHE A 337 4.53 7.64 -4.95
N GLU A 338 3.77 8.38 -4.15
CA GLU A 338 3.94 9.82 -3.96
C GLU A 338 4.28 10.10 -2.49
N ALA A 339 5.32 10.91 -2.25
CA ALA A 339 5.70 11.33 -0.92
C ALA A 339 4.90 12.58 -0.51
N VAL A 340 4.49 12.62 0.76
CA VAL A 340 3.78 13.76 1.36
C VAL A 340 4.47 14.10 2.67
N GLY A 341 5.07 15.30 2.74
CA GLY A 341 5.75 15.77 3.94
C GLY A 341 7.21 15.32 4.06
N ILE A 342 7.89 15.08 2.94
CA ILE A 342 9.34 14.83 2.89
C ILE A 342 9.99 15.97 2.11
N ALA A 343 11.08 16.53 2.66
CA ALA A 343 11.83 17.60 2.04
C ALA A 343 12.37 17.21 0.65
N GLN A 344 12.37 18.19 -0.25
CA GLN A 344 12.70 17.99 -1.66
C GLN A 344 14.15 17.52 -1.86
N ASP A 345 15.09 18.01 -1.04
CA ASP A 345 16.50 17.63 -1.08
C ASP A 345 16.73 16.15 -0.71
N VAL A 346 15.98 15.63 0.28
CA VAL A 346 15.98 14.20 0.63
C VAL A 346 15.43 13.36 -0.53
N VAL A 347 14.31 13.80 -1.13
CA VAL A 347 13.70 13.09 -2.25
C VAL A 347 14.62 13.08 -3.47
N GLU A 348 15.20 14.22 -3.84
CA GLU A 348 16.11 14.32 -4.98
C GLU A 348 17.34 13.44 -4.82
N LYS A 349 17.91 13.35 -3.61
CA LYS A 349 19.14 12.60 -3.36
C LYS A 349 18.92 11.10 -3.18
N TYR A 350 17.89 10.71 -2.42
CA TYR A 350 17.70 9.34 -1.94
C TYR A 350 16.49 8.63 -2.53
N PHE A 351 15.46 9.35 -3.00
CA PHE A 351 14.24 8.81 -3.61
C PHE A 351 13.98 9.40 -5.00
N THR A 352 15.06 9.64 -5.77
CA THR A 352 15.05 10.40 -7.03
C THR A 352 13.90 9.98 -7.95
N ASN A 353 13.19 10.96 -8.53
CA ASN A 353 11.97 10.84 -9.34
C ASN A 353 10.65 10.60 -8.59
N THR A 354 10.67 10.41 -7.27
CA THR A 354 9.43 10.41 -6.48
C THR A 354 8.84 11.82 -6.43
N VAL A 355 7.52 11.95 -6.63
CA VAL A 355 6.83 13.23 -6.48
C VAL A 355 6.71 13.57 -4.99
N SER A 356 7.11 14.79 -4.60
CA SER A 356 6.86 15.36 -3.28
C SER A 356 6.43 16.82 -3.43
N ARG A 357 5.11 17.06 -3.42
CA ARG A 357 4.55 18.41 -3.63
C ARG A 357 4.53 19.26 -2.37
N VAL A 358 4.51 18.59 -1.22
CA VAL A 358 4.50 19.21 0.09
C VAL A 358 5.78 18.76 0.78
N GLY A 359 6.74 19.70 0.90
CA GLY A 359 7.96 19.47 1.66
C GLY A 359 7.67 19.15 3.13
N GLY A 360 8.67 18.70 3.87
CA GLY A 360 8.51 18.40 5.29
C GLY A 360 9.83 17.95 5.89
N ILE A 361 9.86 16.75 6.46
CA ILE A 361 11.01 16.25 7.20
C ILE A 361 12.24 16.07 6.30
N GLY A 362 13.41 16.46 6.82
CA GLY A 362 14.71 16.22 6.23
C GLY A 362 15.38 14.96 6.80
N LEU A 363 16.65 14.74 6.47
CA LEU A 363 17.42 13.63 7.06
C LEU A 363 17.60 13.76 8.57
N LYS A 364 17.69 15.00 9.08
CA LYS A 364 17.94 15.24 10.49
C LYS A 364 16.74 14.83 11.34
N GLU A 365 15.53 15.15 10.90
CA GLU A 365 14.31 14.74 11.57
C GLU A 365 14.16 13.20 11.52
N ILE A 366 14.55 12.55 10.42
CA ILE A 366 14.61 11.08 10.32
C ILE A 366 15.64 10.50 11.32
N GLU A 367 16.80 11.16 11.51
CA GLU A 367 17.78 10.78 12.54
C GLU A 367 17.19 10.90 13.95
N GLU A 368 16.46 11.99 14.22
CA GLU A 368 15.80 12.23 15.51
C GLU A 368 14.76 11.14 15.82
N ASP A 369 14.00 10.66 14.82
CA ASP A 369 13.05 9.55 14.97
C ASP A 369 13.76 8.22 15.33
N ILE A 370 14.89 7.92 14.68
CA ILE A 370 15.69 6.72 15.00
C ILE A 370 16.18 6.79 16.44
N VAL A 371 16.74 7.93 16.84
CA VAL A 371 17.24 8.15 18.20
C VAL A 371 16.10 8.06 19.21
N TYR A 372 14.92 8.58 18.89
CA TYR A 372 13.73 8.49 19.73
C TYR A 372 13.38 7.03 20.01
N HIS A 373 13.15 6.22 18.98
CA HIS A 373 12.74 4.82 19.13
C HIS A 373 13.84 3.98 19.82
N HIS A 374 15.10 4.23 19.49
CA HIS A 374 16.24 3.55 20.13
C HIS A 374 16.32 3.83 21.63
N LYS A 375 16.18 5.08 22.06
CA LYS A 375 16.15 5.46 23.50
C LYS A 375 14.94 4.92 24.27
N HIS A 376 13.87 4.53 23.57
CA HIS A 376 12.73 3.82 24.16
C HIS A 376 12.98 2.32 24.31
N ALA A 377 13.99 1.77 23.64
CA ALA A 377 14.41 0.38 23.77
C ALA A 377 15.54 0.20 24.79
N TRP A 378 16.49 1.13 24.84
CA TRP A 378 17.61 1.16 25.78
C TRP A 378 17.66 2.51 26.49
N ASN A 379 17.78 2.48 27.82
CA ASN A 379 17.90 3.69 28.62
C ASN A 379 19.36 3.93 29.00
N ASP A 380 19.89 5.10 28.61
CA ASP A 380 21.27 5.55 28.88
C ASP A 380 21.68 5.47 30.36
N MET A 381 20.72 5.46 31.30
CA MET A 381 20.96 5.36 32.75
C MET A 381 20.90 3.93 33.30
N GLY A 382 20.72 2.90 32.45
CA GLY A 382 20.65 1.49 32.87
C GLY A 382 19.42 1.13 33.72
N LEU A 383 18.41 2.00 33.75
CA LEU A 383 17.14 1.76 34.44
C LEU A 383 16.26 0.80 33.65
N THR A 384 15.42 0.04 34.35
CA THR A 384 14.47 -0.88 33.73
C THR A 384 13.54 -0.14 32.77
N VAL A 385 13.57 -0.52 31.49
CA VAL A 385 12.72 0.07 30.44
C VAL A 385 11.45 -0.76 30.29
N ASN A 386 10.32 -0.09 30.09
CA ASN A 386 9.08 -0.77 29.74
C ASN A 386 9.13 -1.23 28.27
N THR A 387 9.43 -2.50 28.07
CA THR A 387 9.54 -3.14 26.75
C THR A 387 8.20 -3.70 26.25
N HIS A 388 7.09 -3.46 26.95
CA HIS A 388 5.76 -3.78 26.41
C HIS A 388 5.45 -2.91 25.20
N LEU A 389 4.79 -3.48 24.20
CA LEU A 389 4.30 -2.75 23.04
C LEU A 389 3.24 -1.73 23.46
N ASP A 390 3.40 -0.48 23.03
CA ASP A 390 2.38 0.55 23.25
C ASP A 390 1.19 0.33 22.29
N SER A 391 -0.01 0.70 22.74
CA SER A 391 -1.19 0.78 21.89
C SER A 391 -1.37 2.23 21.46
N VAL A 392 -0.89 2.54 20.25
CA VAL A 392 -0.88 3.90 19.70
C VAL A 392 -2.24 4.24 19.09
N GLY A 393 -2.98 3.26 18.58
CA GLY A 393 -4.31 3.49 18.02
C GLY A 393 -4.36 3.99 16.59
N TYR A 394 -3.30 3.84 15.79
CA TYR A 394 -3.26 4.32 14.40
C TYR A 394 -4.46 3.87 13.53
N HIS A 395 -4.95 2.64 13.73
CA HIS A 395 -6.10 2.11 12.99
C HIS A 395 -7.46 2.42 13.63
N LYS A 396 -7.48 2.70 14.95
CA LYS A 396 -8.69 2.87 15.76
C LYS A 396 -8.37 3.72 16.98
N PHE A 397 -9.21 4.71 17.23
CA PHE A 397 -9.09 5.59 18.40
C PHE A 397 -8.81 4.82 19.70
N ARG A 398 -7.73 5.25 20.38
CA ARG A 398 -7.36 4.84 21.74
C ARG A 398 -7.33 6.09 22.62
N ARG A 399 -7.63 5.91 23.90
CA ARG A 399 -7.50 6.99 24.89
C ARG A 399 -6.18 6.81 25.64
N GLY A 400 -5.36 7.85 25.66
CA GLY A 400 -4.14 7.87 26.47
C GLY A 400 -3.14 8.90 25.96
N PRO A 401 -2.09 9.22 26.75
CA PRO A 401 -1.06 10.18 26.35
C PRO A 401 -0.25 9.69 25.13
N ASN A 402 -0.08 8.38 24.99
CA ASN A 402 0.67 7.76 23.90
C ASN A 402 -0.22 7.39 22.70
N ALA A 403 -1.53 7.65 22.78
CA ALA A 403 -2.44 7.39 21.68
C ALA A 403 -2.38 8.51 20.64
N GLU A 404 -2.49 8.15 19.37
CA GLU A 404 -2.61 9.06 18.24
C GLU A 404 -3.93 9.84 18.32
N ASP A 405 -3.92 11.08 17.84
CA ASP A 405 -5.14 11.88 17.75
C ASP A 405 -6.01 11.44 16.58
N HIS A 406 -7.32 11.56 16.75
CA HIS A 406 -8.29 11.27 15.71
C HIS A 406 -9.29 12.41 15.57
N LEU A 407 -9.52 12.82 14.33
CA LEU A 407 -10.52 13.83 13.98
C LEU A 407 -11.91 13.42 14.49
N TYR A 408 -12.23 12.13 14.41
CA TYR A 408 -13.46 11.57 14.96
C TYR A 408 -13.16 10.77 16.23
N ASN A 409 -13.55 11.35 17.36
CA ASN A 409 -13.42 10.75 18.68
C ASN A 409 -14.78 10.80 19.41
N PRO A 410 -14.91 10.17 20.59
CA PRO A 410 -16.19 10.13 21.30
C PRO A 410 -16.78 11.53 21.56
N GLU A 411 -15.94 12.54 21.84
CA GLU A 411 -16.40 13.90 22.14
C GLU A 411 -16.97 14.58 20.89
N THR A 412 -16.26 14.52 19.76
CA THR A 412 -16.74 15.09 18.49
C THR A 412 -18.02 14.39 18.02
N ILE A 413 -18.10 13.07 18.16
CA ILE A 413 -19.29 12.30 17.78
C ILE A 413 -20.50 12.66 18.66
N ILE A 414 -20.32 12.75 19.99
CA ILE A 414 -21.41 13.10 20.91
C ILE A 414 -21.90 14.52 20.64
N ALA A 415 -21.01 15.49 20.49
CA ALA A 415 -21.38 16.88 20.21
C ALA A 415 -22.17 17.02 18.90
N LEU A 416 -21.78 16.31 17.83
CA LEU A 416 -22.54 16.28 16.59
C LEU A 416 -23.92 15.62 16.75
N GLN A 417 -24.02 14.52 17.48
CA GLN A 417 -25.29 13.82 17.70
C GLN A 417 -26.26 14.66 18.54
N GLU A 418 -25.79 15.30 19.60
CA GLU A 418 -26.62 16.14 20.47
C GLU A 418 -27.11 17.39 19.74
N SER A 419 -26.21 18.08 19.04
CA SER A 419 -26.56 19.29 18.28
C SER A 419 -27.62 19.01 17.22
N THR A 420 -27.45 17.94 16.44
CA THR A 420 -28.39 17.59 15.37
C THR A 420 -29.72 17.04 15.88
N ARG A 421 -29.74 16.28 16.98
CA ARG A 421 -30.99 15.76 17.58
C ARG A 421 -31.83 16.86 18.24
N ASN A 422 -31.18 17.82 18.88
CA ASN A 422 -31.85 18.87 19.65
C ASN A 422 -32.07 20.16 18.85
N GLY A 423 -31.50 20.28 17.64
CA GLY A 423 -31.52 21.53 16.88
C GLY A 423 -30.69 22.65 17.52
N ASP A 424 -29.63 22.28 18.26
CA ASP A 424 -28.80 23.21 19.03
C ASP A 424 -27.59 23.67 18.22
N TYR A 425 -27.67 24.88 17.67
CA TYR A 425 -26.58 25.48 16.91
C TYR A 425 -25.38 25.89 17.78
N ALA A 426 -25.56 26.17 19.08
CA ALA A 426 -24.43 26.44 19.96
C ALA A 426 -23.60 25.17 20.16
N ARG A 427 -24.26 24.04 20.42
CA ARG A 427 -23.61 22.72 20.48
C ARG A 427 -22.97 22.32 19.15
N PHE A 428 -23.56 22.71 18.02
CA PHE A 428 -22.94 22.50 16.71
C PHE A 428 -21.64 23.30 16.54
N LYS A 429 -21.60 24.55 17.03
CA LYS A 429 -20.38 25.37 17.02
C LYS A 429 -19.29 24.80 17.93
N GLU A 430 -19.66 24.20 19.05
CA GLU A 430 -18.71 23.44 19.88
C GLU A 430 -18.13 22.24 19.12
N TYR A 431 -18.98 21.47 18.43
CA TYR A 431 -18.52 20.39 17.55
C TYR A 431 -17.54 20.88 16.48
N THR A 432 -17.86 21.96 15.76
CA THR A 432 -16.96 22.49 14.72
C THR A 432 -15.65 23.00 15.32
N ALA A 433 -15.69 23.62 16.51
CA ALA A 433 -14.47 24.06 17.19
C ALA A 433 -13.56 22.89 17.60
N LEU A 434 -14.13 21.73 17.93
CA LEU A 434 -13.34 20.52 18.22
C LEU A 434 -12.71 19.91 16.97
N VAL A 435 -13.43 19.91 15.83
CA VAL A 435 -12.98 19.29 14.58
C VAL A 435 -12.01 20.19 13.80
N ASP A 436 -12.19 21.51 13.87
CA ASP A 436 -11.33 22.50 13.22
C ASP A 436 -10.30 23.10 14.20
N ASP A 437 -9.93 22.35 15.25
CA ASP A 437 -8.88 22.72 16.20
C ASP A 437 -7.50 22.70 15.52
N ASN A 438 -7.07 23.87 15.02
CA ASN A 438 -5.77 24.02 14.37
C ASN A 438 -4.57 23.86 15.31
N SER A 439 -4.76 23.73 16.64
CA SER A 439 -3.67 23.35 17.54
C SER A 439 -3.22 21.89 17.35
N ARG A 440 -4.07 21.06 16.73
CA ARG A 440 -3.82 19.64 16.42
C ARG A 440 -4.20 19.36 14.96
N PRO A 441 -3.39 19.82 13.99
CA PRO A 441 -3.75 19.77 12.60
C PRO A 441 -3.72 18.33 12.05
N HIS A 442 -4.85 17.85 11.55
CA HIS A 442 -4.91 16.51 10.94
C HIS A 442 -4.71 16.54 9.42
N THR A 443 -4.95 17.70 8.78
CA THR A 443 -5.04 17.83 7.32
C THR A 443 -4.30 19.07 6.84
N LEU A 444 -3.89 19.10 5.56
CA LEU A 444 -3.21 20.27 4.98
C LEU A 444 -4.05 21.54 5.04
N ARG A 445 -5.39 21.45 4.95
CA ARG A 445 -6.27 22.63 5.06
C ARG A 445 -6.22 23.29 6.43
N ALA A 446 -5.89 22.55 7.50
CA ALA A 446 -5.75 23.08 8.84
C ALA A 446 -4.50 23.97 9.00
N MET A 447 -3.56 23.87 8.04
CA MET A 447 -2.37 24.72 7.98
C MET A 447 -2.61 26.03 7.22
N LEU A 448 -3.81 26.24 6.68
CA LEU A 448 -4.18 27.43 5.93
C LEU A 448 -5.07 28.32 6.79
N ASP A 449 -4.91 29.63 6.62
CA ASP A 449 -5.79 30.62 7.22
C ASP A 449 -6.27 31.63 6.16
N PHE A 450 -7.38 32.30 6.44
CA PHE A 450 -7.92 33.34 5.58
C PHE A 450 -7.22 34.68 5.90
N ASP A 451 -6.83 35.41 4.85
CA ASP A 451 -6.27 36.76 4.97
C ASP A 451 -7.41 37.77 5.17
N TYR A 452 -7.87 37.89 6.43
CA TYR A 452 -8.96 38.79 6.81
C TYR A 452 -8.57 40.27 6.69
N GLU A 453 -7.29 40.63 6.83
CA GLU A 453 -6.83 42.01 6.67
C GLU A 453 -7.08 42.50 5.23
N LYS A 454 -6.81 41.64 4.25
CA LYS A 454 -7.03 41.93 2.84
C LYS A 454 -8.50 41.84 2.43
N ALA A 455 -9.30 41.06 3.14
CA ALA A 455 -10.75 40.94 2.92
C ALA A 455 -11.53 42.19 3.38
N GLY A 456 -10.94 43.05 4.22
CA GLY A 456 -11.56 44.28 4.74
C GLY A 456 -12.49 44.05 5.93
N ASN A 457 -13.27 45.07 6.30
CA ASN A 457 -14.29 44.94 7.34
C ASN A 457 -15.45 44.11 6.77
N GLY A 458 -15.58 42.84 7.18
CA GLY A 458 -16.57 41.90 6.64
C GLY A 458 -18.00 42.45 6.53
N ILE A 459 -18.84 41.76 5.76
CA ILE A 459 -20.24 42.16 5.49
C ILE A 459 -21.22 41.70 6.57
N SER A 460 -22.43 42.25 6.59
CA SER A 460 -23.50 41.71 7.44
C SER A 460 -23.85 40.28 7.02
N ILE A 461 -24.21 39.42 7.98
CA ILE A 461 -24.67 38.06 7.69
C ILE A 461 -25.94 38.05 6.83
N ASP A 462 -26.76 39.10 6.94
CA ASP A 462 -27.98 39.28 6.13
C ASP A 462 -27.69 39.54 4.64
N GLU A 463 -26.45 39.95 4.32
CA GLU A 463 -25.99 40.14 2.94
C GLU A 463 -25.39 38.84 2.34
N VAL A 464 -25.16 37.83 3.17
CA VAL A 464 -24.64 36.53 2.72
C VAL A 464 -25.77 35.74 2.06
N GLU A 465 -25.41 34.91 1.07
CA GLU A 465 -26.31 33.96 0.43
C GLU A 465 -27.09 33.13 1.46
N SER A 466 -28.39 32.93 1.23
CA SER A 466 -29.25 32.23 2.18
C SER A 466 -28.88 30.75 2.34
N VAL A 467 -29.19 30.19 3.53
CA VAL A 467 -28.98 28.77 3.82
C VAL A 467 -29.72 27.88 2.81
N ASP A 468 -30.93 28.26 2.39
CA ASP A 468 -31.72 27.52 1.40
C ASP A 468 -31.04 27.43 0.02
N SER A 469 -30.20 28.41 -0.33
CA SER A 469 -29.40 28.40 -1.56
C SER A 469 -28.09 27.63 -1.38
N ILE A 470 -27.39 27.84 -0.27
CA ILE A 470 -26.12 27.17 0.03
C ILE A 470 -26.31 25.64 0.14
N VAL A 471 -27.36 25.18 0.83
CA VAL A 471 -27.59 23.75 1.10
C VAL A 471 -27.83 22.95 -0.19
N GLN A 472 -28.29 23.58 -1.27
CA GLN A 472 -28.46 22.94 -2.58
C GLN A 472 -27.13 22.48 -3.21
N ARG A 473 -26.01 23.07 -2.76
CA ARG A 473 -24.66 22.66 -3.18
C ARG A 473 -24.19 21.39 -2.45
N PHE A 474 -24.82 21.05 -1.31
CA PHE A 474 -24.44 19.90 -0.52
C PHE A 474 -24.94 18.60 -1.15
N LYS A 475 -24.09 17.58 -1.04
CA LYS A 475 -24.39 16.23 -1.52
C LYS A 475 -24.05 15.24 -0.42
N THR A 476 -24.90 14.26 -0.15
CA THR A 476 -24.48 13.14 0.70
C THR A 476 -23.54 12.24 -0.09
N GLY A 477 -22.54 11.67 0.58
CA GLY A 477 -21.60 10.74 -0.02
C GLY A 477 -22.29 9.50 -0.61
N ALA A 478 -21.62 8.86 -1.58
CA ALA A 478 -22.10 7.65 -2.23
C ALA A 478 -21.90 6.41 -1.34
N MET A 479 -22.91 6.06 -0.55
CA MET A 479 -22.90 4.90 0.35
C MET A 479 -23.92 3.88 -0.10
N SER A 480 -23.46 2.68 -0.46
CA SER A 480 -24.33 1.68 -1.09
C SER A 480 -25.41 1.12 -0.17
N TYR A 481 -26.58 0.85 -0.73
CA TYR A 481 -27.54 -0.06 -0.09
C TYR A 481 -26.90 -1.45 0.07
N GLY A 482 -26.79 -1.90 1.32
CA GLY A 482 -26.04 -3.10 1.71
C GLY A 482 -24.79 -2.76 2.53
N SER A 483 -24.04 -1.70 2.22
CA SER A 483 -23.01 -1.20 3.14
C SER A 483 -23.65 -0.52 4.35
N ILE A 484 -24.71 0.26 4.10
CA ILE A 484 -25.58 0.84 5.13
C ILE A 484 -26.98 0.20 5.05
N SER A 485 -27.78 0.39 6.11
CA SER A 485 -29.15 -0.12 6.17
C SER A 485 -30.09 0.62 5.21
N GLU A 486 -31.26 0.03 4.96
CA GLU A 486 -32.29 0.66 4.12
C GLU A 486 -32.77 1.98 4.72
N GLU A 487 -32.96 1.99 6.04
CA GLU A 487 -33.45 3.13 6.82
C GLU A 487 -32.48 4.30 6.72
N ALA A 488 -31.19 4.05 6.93
CA ALA A 488 -30.15 5.08 6.78
C ALA A 488 -30.10 5.62 5.35
N HIS A 489 -30.16 4.73 4.35
CA HIS A 489 -30.10 5.11 2.95
C HIS A 489 -31.33 5.93 2.51
N LYS A 490 -32.54 5.54 2.95
CA LYS A 490 -33.78 6.26 2.68
C LYS A 490 -33.84 7.59 3.41
N CYS A 491 -33.39 7.64 4.66
CA CYS A 491 -33.35 8.85 5.47
C CYS A 491 -32.52 9.95 4.80
N MET A 492 -31.31 9.62 4.35
CA MET A 492 -30.47 10.59 3.61
C MET A 492 -31.11 11.05 2.31
N ALA A 493 -31.78 10.15 1.58
CA ALA A 493 -32.46 10.52 0.34
C ALA A 493 -33.61 11.50 0.59
N ALA A 494 -34.49 11.17 1.53
CA ALA A 494 -35.61 12.03 1.92
C ALA A 494 -35.12 13.40 2.42
N ALA A 495 -34.11 13.42 3.30
CA ALA A 495 -33.54 14.66 3.83
C ALA A 495 -33.00 15.57 2.71
N MET A 496 -32.18 15.04 1.81
CA MET A 496 -31.60 15.85 0.73
C MET A 496 -32.65 16.30 -0.29
N ASN A 497 -33.67 15.47 -0.56
CA ASN A 497 -34.75 15.84 -1.46
C ASN A 497 -35.63 16.96 -0.88
N HIS A 498 -35.89 16.93 0.44
CA HIS A 498 -36.56 18.03 1.15
C HIS A 498 -35.74 19.32 1.16
N LEU A 499 -34.42 19.21 1.30
CA LEU A 499 -33.49 20.36 1.27
C LEU A 499 -33.16 20.83 -0.16
N HIS A 500 -33.73 20.22 -1.20
CA HIS A 500 -33.39 20.47 -2.60
C HIS A 500 -31.90 20.27 -2.97
N GLY A 501 -31.13 19.63 -2.11
CA GLY A 501 -29.78 19.16 -2.43
C GLY A 501 -29.83 17.81 -3.14
N LYS A 502 -28.74 17.02 -3.07
CA LYS A 502 -28.70 15.72 -3.73
C LYS A 502 -28.15 14.61 -2.84
N SER A 503 -28.82 13.46 -2.85
CA SER A 503 -28.25 12.23 -2.30
C SER A 503 -27.75 11.30 -3.42
N ASN A 504 -26.84 10.39 -3.08
CA ASN A 504 -26.23 9.46 -4.03
C ASN A 504 -26.53 8.00 -3.63
N SER A 505 -26.96 7.19 -4.61
CA SER A 505 -27.34 5.78 -4.42
C SER A 505 -26.18 4.84 -4.05
N GLY A 506 -24.94 5.24 -4.34
CA GLY A 506 -23.78 4.36 -4.26
C GLY A 506 -23.86 3.15 -5.20
N GLU A 507 -22.93 2.22 -5.03
CA GLU A 507 -22.71 1.09 -5.96
C GLU A 507 -23.69 -0.09 -5.78
N GLY A 508 -24.76 0.08 -5.00
CA GLY A 508 -25.62 -1.02 -4.55
C GLY A 508 -26.92 -1.20 -5.33
N GLY A 509 -27.18 -0.33 -6.30
CA GLY A 509 -28.50 -0.20 -6.93
C GLY A 509 -29.54 0.43 -6.00
N GLU A 510 -30.75 0.61 -6.53
CA GLU A 510 -31.89 1.14 -5.78
C GLU A 510 -33.15 0.33 -6.11
N LYS A 511 -34.04 0.14 -5.13
CA LYS A 511 -35.29 -0.60 -5.36
C LYS A 511 -36.21 0.21 -6.28
N PRO A 512 -36.88 -0.40 -7.27
CA PRO A 512 -37.84 0.28 -8.15
C PRO A 512 -38.91 1.08 -7.40
N GLU A 513 -39.40 0.53 -6.28
CA GLU A 513 -40.41 1.16 -5.41
C GLU A 513 -39.98 2.53 -4.83
N ARG A 514 -38.68 2.85 -4.82
CA ARG A 514 -38.16 4.15 -4.38
C ARG A 514 -38.11 5.17 -5.50
N LEU A 515 -38.03 4.72 -6.75
CA LEU A 515 -37.79 5.59 -7.90
C LEU A 515 -38.99 6.54 -8.09
N GLY A 516 -38.70 7.80 -8.35
CA GLY A 516 -39.73 8.86 -8.45
C GLY A 516 -40.42 9.26 -7.13
N THR A 517 -40.03 8.70 -5.98
CA THR A 517 -40.57 9.07 -4.65
C THR A 517 -39.63 10.03 -3.90
N GLU A 518 -40.04 10.50 -2.71
CA GLU A 518 -39.17 11.26 -1.79
C GLU A 518 -37.91 10.48 -1.38
N TYR A 519 -37.91 9.15 -1.48
CA TYR A 519 -36.77 8.29 -1.16
C TYR A 519 -35.84 8.05 -2.35
N ASN A 520 -36.12 8.63 -3.52
CA ASN A 520 -35.29 8.48 -4.71
C ASN A 520 -33.95 9.22 -4.53
N SER A 521 -32.81 8.55 -4.68
CA SER A 521 -31.54 9.28 -4.71
C SER A 521 -31.36 10.07 -6.01
N ALA A 522 -31.12 11.38 -5.93
CA ALA A 522 -31.00 12.23 -7.10
C ALA A 522 -29.77 11.91 -7.97
N ILE A 523 -28.69 11.42 -7.37
CA ILE A 523 -27.49 10.95 -8.06
C ILE A 523 -27.50 9.43 -8.10
N LYS A 524 -27.34 8.87 -9.29
CA LYS A 524 -27.21 7.42 -9.51
C LYS A 524 -25.78 7.07 -9.86
N GLN A 525 -25.18 6.15 -9.10
CA GLN A 525 -23.82 5.70 -9.37
C GLN A 525 -23.79 4.54 -10.36
N VAL A 526 -22.84 4.59 -11.28
CA VAL A 526 -22.45 3.50 -12.19
C VAL A 526 -21.02 3.13 -11.83
N ALA A 527 -20.84 1.96 -11.20
CA ALA A 527 -19.54 1.43 -10.75
C ALA A 527 -19.22 0.12 -11.48
N SER A 528 -17.98 -0.36 -11.38
CA SER A 528 -17.45 -1.52 -12.12
C SER A 528 -18.34 -2.77 -12.09
N GLY A 529 -18.96 -3.10 -10.94
CA GLY A 529 -19.85 -4.26 -10.81
C GLY A 529 -21.23 -4.12 -11.46
N ARG A 530 -21.61 -2.91 -11.90
CA ARG A 530 -22.93 -2.58 -12.50
C ARG A 530 -24.15 -3.08 -11.70
N PHE A 531 -24.00 -3.24 -10.39
CA PHE A 531 -25.08 -3.75 -9.53
C PHE A 531 -26.30 -2.84 -9.56
N GLY A 532 -27.45 -3.40 -9.95
CA GLY A 532 -28.72 -2.70 -10.01
C GLY A 532 -28.78 -1.55 -11.03
N VAL A 533 -27.82 -1.47 -11.96
CA VAL A 533 -27.85 -0.50 -13.06
C VAL A 533 -28.83 -1.02 -14.11
N THR A 534 -29.99 -0.40 -14.17
CA THR A 534 -31.10 -0.72 -15.10
C THR A 534 -31.55 0.57 -15.81
N GLU A 535 -32.32 0.45 -16.88
CA GLU A 535 -32.89 1.60 -17.60
C GLU A 535 -33.72 2.49 -16.65
N GLU A 536 -34.67 1.91 -15.92
CA GLU A 536 -35.51 2.63 -14.94
C GLU A 536 -34.66 3.36 -13.87
N TYR A 537 -33.59 2.70 -13.40
CA TYR A 537 -32.63 3.30 -12.48
C TYR A 537 -31.93 4.53 -13.09
N LEU A 538 -31.43 4.43 -14.32
CA LEU A 538 -30.75 5.54 -14.99
C LEU A 538 -31.71 6.70 -15.30
N LEU A 539 -32.91 6.41 -15.80
CA LEU A 539 -33.94 7.41 -16.09
C LEU A 539 -34.46 8.14 -14.85
N SER A 540 -34.36 7.53 -13.67
CA SER A 540 -34.72 8.17 -12.38
C SER A 540 -33.67 9.16 -11.85
N ALA A 541 -32.51 9.26 -12.50
CA ALA A 541 -31.39 10.10 -12.07
C ALA A 541 -31.57 11.56 -12.51
N ARG A 542 -31.13 12.50 -11.67
CA ARG A 542 -30.84 13.88 -12.09
C ARG A 542 -29.38 14.06 -12.49
N GLU A 543 -28.52 13.18 -12.01
CA GLU A 543 -27.07 13.18 -12.26
C GLU A 543 -26.59 11.73 -12.20
N ILE A 544 -25.77 11.32 -13.15
CA ILE A 544 -25.16 9.99 -13.16
C ILE A 544 -23.68 10.14 -12.81
N GLN A 545 -23.23 9.40 -11.80
CA GLN A 545 -21.83 9.37 -11.38
C GLN A 545 -21.16 8.09 -11.85
N ILE A 546 -20.20 8.21 -12.78
CA ILE A 546 -19.27 7.12 -13.09
C ILE A 546 -18.23 7.06 -11.96
N LYS A 547 -18.24 5.98 -11.16
CA LYS A 547 -17.31 5.81 -10.05
C LYS A 547 -16.04 5.10 -10.51
N MET A 548 -15.01 5.87 -10.83
CA MET A 548 -13.70 5.31 -11.15
C MET A 548 -12.98 4.72 -9.92
N ALA A 549 -13.02 5.42 -8.78
CA ALA A 549 -12.33 5.03 -7.56
C ALA A 549 -12.97 5.66 -6.31
N GLN A 550 -12.48 5.27 -5.13
CA GLN A 550 -12.82 5.90 -3.84
C GLN A 550 -11.57 6.06 -2.97
N GLY A 551 -11.50 7.13 -2.17
CA GLY A 551 -10.31 7.45 -1.37
C GLY A 551 -9.90 6.39 -0.34
N ALA A 552 -10.84 5.60 0.20
CA ALA A 552 -10.52 4.56 1.18
C ALA A 552 -9.81 3.32 0.58
N LYS A 553 -9.96 3.10 -0.73
CA LYS A 553 -9.36 1.95 -1.43
C LYS A 553 -9.23 2.24 -2.93
N PRO A 554 -8.34 3.18 -3.29
CA PRO A 554 -8.15 3.53 -4.68
C PRO A 554 -7.54 2.36 -5.48
N GLY A 555 -7.92 2.24 -6.76
CA GLY A 555 -7.48 1.14 -7.63
C GLY A 555 -8.09 -0.23 -7.33
N GLU A 556 -9.12 -0.29 -6.47
CA GLU A 556 -9.83 -1.52 -6.09
C GLU A 556 -11.35 -1.39 -6.28
N GLY A 557 -12.02 -2.54 -6.39
CA GLY A 557 -13.47 -2.61 -6.48
C GLY A 557 -14.21 -2.48 -5.14
N GLY A 558 -15.52 -2.25 -5.24
CA GLY A 558 -16.48 -2.37 -4.13
C GLY A 558 -16.41 -3.73 -3.43
N HIS A 559 -16.70 -3.77 -2.13
CA HIS A 559 -16.70 -5.03 -1.36
C HIS A 559 -17.89 -5.06 -0.41
N LEU A 560 -18.76 -6.05 -0.60
CA LEU A 560 -19.85 -6.37 0.32
C LEU A 560 -19.69 -7.82 0.81
N PRO A 561 -19.42 -8.03 2.11
CA PRO A 561 -19.29 -9.37 2.68
C PRO A 561 -20.58 -10.19 2.53
N SER A 562 -20.45 -11.49 2.28
CA SER A 562 -21.56 -12.45 2.12
C SER A 562 -22.65 -12.33 3.19
N LYS A 563 -22.26 -12.14 4.46
CA LYS A 563 -23.16 -12.00 5.61
C LYS A 563 -24.11 -10.79 5.54
N LYS A 564 -23.85 -9.84 4.64
CA LYS A 564 -24.70 -8.66 4.39
C LYS A 564 -25.50 -8.78 3.10
N VAL A 565 -25.31 -9.83 2.31
CA VAL A 565 -25.99 -10.08 1.04
C VAL A 565 -27.27 -10.86 1.30
N TYR A 566 -28.20 -10.22 2.01
CA TYR A 566 -29.54 -10.75 2.27
C TYR A 566 -30.34 -10.91 0.96
N PRO A 567 -31.40 -11.74 0.93
CA PRO A 567 -32.19 -11.96 -0.29
C PRO A 567 -32.68 -10.68 -0.98
N TRP A 568 -33.08 -9.66 -0.22
CA TRP A 568 -33.50 -8.38 -0.78
C TRP A 568 -32.35 -7.54 -1.32
N ILE A 569 -31.15 -7.61 -0.71
CA ILE A 569 -29.93 -6.97 -1.25
C ILE A 569 -29.53 -7.64 -2.56
N ALA A 570 -29.52 -8.97 -2.57
CA ALA A 570 -29.22 -9.77 -3.76
C ALA A 570 -30.19 -9.46 -4.90
N LYS A 571 -31.49 -9.35 -4.59
CA LYS A 571 -32.53 -8.96 -5.56
C LYS A 571 -32.24 -7.58 -6.16
N THR A 572 -31.94 -6.57 -5.36
CA THR A 572 -31.62 -5.22 -5.87
C THR A 572 -30.35 -5.21 -6.74
N ARG A 573 -29.36 -6.04 -6.39
CA ARG A 573 -28.10 -6.13 -7.11
C ARG A 573 -28.11 -7.10 -8.29
N LEU A 574 -29.22 -7.80 -8.53
CA LEU A 574 -29.32 -8.90 -9.50
C LEU A 574 -28.25 -9.98 -9.27
N SER A 575 -28.01 -10.31 -7.99
CA SER A 575 -26.96 -11.23 -7.55
C SER A 575 -27.51 -12.41 -6.73
N THR A 576 -26.60 -13.25 -6.20
CA THR A 576 -26.98 -14.44 -5.42
C THR A 576 -26.94 -14.15 -3.91
N PRO A 577 -28.00 -14.49 -3.13
CA PRO A 577 -28.01 -14.34 -1.69
C PRO A 577 -26.86 -15.10 -1.00
N GLY A 578 -26.27 -14.50 0.03
CA GLY A 578 -25.21 -15.13 0.84
C GLY A 578 -23.85 -15.28 0.15
N VAL A 579 -23.66 -14.71 -1.05
CA VAL A 579 -22.38 -14.72 -1.76
C VAL A 579 -21.69 -13.37 -1.62
N SER A 580 -20.39 -13.35 -1.28
CA SER A 580 -19.63 -12.10 -1.20
C SER A 580 -19.56 -11.41 -2.55
N LEU A 581 -19.80 -10.11 -2.58
CA LEU A 581 -19.74 -9.30 -3.80
C LEU A 581 -18.48 -8.44 -3.75
N ILE A 582 -17.46 -8.88 -4.47
CA ILE A 582 -16.24 -8.10 -4.72
C ILE A 582 -16.35 -7.60 -6.15
N SER A 583 -16.56 -6.30 -6.38
CA SER A 583 -16.61 -5.76 -7.73
C SER A 583 -15.24 -5.89 -8.40
N PRO A 584 -15.17 -6.04 -9.74
CA PRO A 584 -13.90 -5.91 -10.45
C PRO A 584 -13.24 -4.56 -10.12
N PRO A 585 -11.90 -4.48 -10.01
CA PRO A 585 -11.22 -3.19 -9.89
C PRO A 585 -11.48 -2.25 -11.07
N PRO A 586 -11.35 -2.69 -12.35
CA PRO A 586 -11.64 -1.83 -13.47
C PRO A 586 -13.11 -1.84 -13.86
N HIS A 587 -13.52 -0.78 -14.55
CA HIS A 587 -14.68 -0.86 -15.44
C HIS A 587 -14.24 -1.64 -16.70
N HIS A 588 -14.87 -2.77 -17.00
CA HIS A 588 -14.49 -3.59 -18.17
C HIS A 588 -14.86 -2.95 -19.52
N ASP A 589 -15.56 -1.82 -19.48
CA ASP A 589 -15.90 -0.93 -20.59
C ASP A 589 -15.14 0.41 -20.51
N ILE A 590 -14.09 0.52 -19.67
CA ILE A 590 -13.20 1.67 -19.60
C ILE A 590 -11.75 1.19 -19.45
N TYR A 591 -11.04 1.03 -20.57
CA TYR A 591 -9.60 0.72 -20.58
C TYR A 591 -8.74 1.90 -21.01
N SER A 592 -9.36 2.99 -21.44
CA SER A 592 -8.70 4.22 -21.84
C SER A 592 -9.66 5.42 -21.74
N ILE A 593 -9.15 6.60 -22.08
CA ILE A 593 -9.92 7.84 -22.05
C ILE A 593 -11.05 7.85 -23.11
N GLU A 594 -10.81 7.25 -24.28
CA GLU A 594 -11.81 7.11 -25.33
C GLU A 594 -12.95 6.17 -24.92
N ASP A 595 -12.66 5.10 -24.17
CA ASP A 595 -13.69 4.22 -23.61
C ASP A 595 -14.55 4.94 -22.56
N LEU A 596 -13.92 5.78 -21.71
CA LEU A 596 -14.68 6.64 -20.79
C LEU A 596 -15.58 7.60 -21.57
N ALA A 597 -15.10 8.18 -22.67
CA ALA A 597 -15.91 9.04 -23.51
C ALA A 597 -17.10 8.28 -24.12
N GLN A 598 -16.91 7.03 -24.52
CA GLN A 598 -17.99 6.16 -24.99
C GLN A 598 -19.03 5.90 -23.90
N LEU A 599 -18.61 5.55 -22.68
CA LEU A 599 -19.56 5.35 -21.57
C LEU A 599 -20.32 6.63 -21.23
N ILE A 600 -19.66 7.79 -21.28
CA ILE A 600 -20.35 9.10 -21.10
C ILE A 600 -21.38 9.32 -22.21
N TYR A 601 -21.07 8.95 -23.45
CA TYR A 601 -22.03 9.01 -24.56
C TYR A 601 -23.22 8.09 -24.28
N ASP A 602 -22.98 6.84 -23.92
CA ASP A 602 -24.04 5.85 -23.67
C ASP A 602 -24.97 6.32 -22.53
N LEU A 603 -24.40 6.79 -21.42
CA LEU A 603 -25.19 7.26 -20.26
C LEU A 603 -25.98 8.55 -20.53
N LYS A 604 -25.61 9.34 -21.54
CA LYS A 604 -26.39 10.51 -21.99
C LYS A 604 -27.51 10.14 -22.96
N ASN A 605 -27.45 8.96 -23.57
CA ASN A 605 -28.44 8.46 -24.53
C ASN A 605 -29.34 7.35 -23.97
N ALA A 606 -29.08 6.88 -22.75
CA ALA A 606 -29.97 6.04 -21.95
C ALA A 606 -31.13 6.86 -21.41
#